data_AF-A0A7U7L9N6-F1
#
_entry.id   AF-A0A7U7L9N6-F1
#
_cell.length_a   1.000
_cell.length_b   1.000
_cell.length_c   1.000
_cell.angle_alpha   90.00
_cell.angle_beta   90.00
_cell.angle_gamma   90.00
#
_symmetry.space_group_name_H-M   'P 1'
#
loop_
_entity.id
_entity.type
_entity.pdbx_description
1 polymer ?
#
loop_
_entity_poly.entity_id
_entity_poly.type
_entity_poly.pdbx_seq_one_letter_code
_entity_poly.pdbx_strand_id
1 'polypeptide(L)'
;YQYFLEKIRKDYSDNSDFYTLCTEQSEKAIIKRKISTENQNIINRKDIEIATEYILRELPFLIAPSVLLATDSNVHISYYCTWPVADYLYQDNLSLSPHSYTKIVIKDHVA
;
A
#
# COMPACT_ATOMS: atom_id res chain seq x y z
N TYR A 1 7.97 -10.20 -8.47
CA TYR A 1 6.69 -10.06 -7.73
C TYR A 1 6.68 -10.89 -6.45
N GLN A 2 6.69 -12.23 -6.51
CA GLN A 2 6.53 -13.10 -5.31
C GLN A 2 7.54 -12.80 -4.20
N TYR A 3 8.83 -12.66 -4.56
CA TYR A 3 9.89 -12.26 -3.62
C TYR A 3 9.52 -11.01 -2.79
N PHE A 4 9.01 -9.95 -3.44
CA PHE A 4 8.63 -8.72 -2.74
C PHE A 4 7.43 -8.95 -1.82
N LEU A 5 6.40 -9.65 -2.33
CA LEU A 5 5.19 -9.92 -1.55
C LEU A 5 5.46 -10.77 -0.30
N GLU A 6 6.34 -11.77 -0.39
CA GLU A 6 6.74 -12.59 0.76
C GLU A 6 7.44 -11.76 1.84
N LYS A 7 8.35 -10.86 1.43
CA LYS A 7 9.02 -9.93 2.34
C LYS A 7 8.05 -8.96 3.00
N ILE A 8 7.15 -8.36 2.22
CA ILE A 8 6.09 -7.48 2.73
C ILE A 8 5.20 -8.19 3.75
N ARG A 9 4.77 -9.43 3.45
CA ARG A 9 3.95 -10.20 4.40
C ARG A 9 4.71 -10.56 5.67
N LYS A 10 6.01 -10.84 5.56
CA LYS A 10 6.86 -11.07 6.72
C LYS A 10 6.96 -9.80 7.57
N ASP A 11 7.23 -8.66 6.96
CA ASP A 11 7.27 -7.38 7.68
C ASP A 11 5.92 -7.06 8.31
N TYR A 12 4.80 -7.31 7.62
CA TYR A 12 3.45 -7.14 8.16
C TYR A 12 3.18 -8.05 9.37
N SER A 13 3.73 -9.26 9.38
CA SER A 13 3.62 -10.19 10.51
C SER A 13 4.51 -9.79 11.69
N ASP A 14 5.71 -9.29 11.42
CA ASP A 14 6.76 -9.14 12.42
C ASP A 14 6.89 -7.71 12.97
N ASN A 15 6.33 -6.70 12.28
CA ASN A 15 6.35 -5.29 12.68
C ASN A 15 4.96 -4.80 13.09
N SER A 16 4.76 -4.53 14.38
CA SER A 16 3.46 -4.11 14.95
C SER A 16 2.96 -2.77 14.41
N ASP A 17 3.87 -1.84 14.11
CA ASP A 17 3.52 -0.52 13.63
C ASP A 17 3.04 -0.61 12.19
N PHE A 18 3.72 -1.40 11.37
CA PHE A 18 3.32 -1.67 10.00
C PHE A 18 2.01 -2.47 9.93
N TYR A 19 1.84 -3.46 10.80
CA TYR A 19 0.59 -4.20 10.97
C TYR A 19 -0.60 -3.27 11.24
N THR A 20 -0.43 -2.40 12.25
CA THR A 20 -1.47 -1.46 12.70
C THR A 20 -1.81 -0.48 11.60
N LEU A 21 -0.78 0.12 10.98
CA LEU A 21 -0.93 1.06 9.89
C LEU A 21 -1.71 0.48 8.72
N CYS A 22 -1.31 -0.69 8.22
CA CYS A 22 -1.98 -1.35 7.10
C CYS A 22 -3.45 -1.67 7.43
N THR A 23 -3.71 -2.19 8.63
CA THR A 23 -5.07 -2.54 9.07
C THR A 23 -5.98 -1.31 9.17
N GLU A 24 -5.49 -0.22 9.77
CA GLU A 24 -6.25 1.03 9.89
C GLU A 24 -6.53 1.68 8.53
N GLN A 25 -5.55 1.68 7.62
CA GLN A 25 -5.76 2.25 6.28
C GLN A 25 -6.76 1.41 5.48
N SER A 26 -6.75 0.09 5.60
CA SER A 26 -7.76 -0.80 5.01
C SER A 26 -9.15 -0.50 5.54
N GLU A 27 -9.30 -0.40 6.86
CA GLU A 27 -10.58 -0.08 7.49
C GLU A 27 -11.12 1.28 7.00
N LYS A 28 -10.28 2.32 6.98
CA LYS A 28 -10.63 3.64 6.44
C LYS A 28 -11.06 3.56 4.98
N ALA A 29 -10.37 2.77 4.15
CA ALA A 29 -10.70 2.61 2.73
C ALA A 29 -12.05 1.91 2.54
N ILE A 30 -12.33 0.84 3.29
CA ILE A 30 -13.62 0.13 3.25
C ILE A 30 -14.74 1.05 3.72
N ILE A 31 -14.56 1.79 4.82
CA ILE A 31 -15.57 2.73 5.35
C ILE A 31 -15.88 3.81 4.32
N LYS A 32 -14.87 4.43 3.70
CA LYS A 32 -15.08 5.44 2.65
C LYS A 32 -15.89 4.86 1.49
N ARG A 33 -15.56 3.64 1.05
CA ARG A 33 -16.28 2.98 -0.05
C ARG A 33 -17.71 2.61 0.32
N LYS A 34 -17.92 2.15 1.56
CA LYS A 34 -19.25 1.88 2.12
C LYS A 34 -20.13 3.13 2.08
N ILE A 35 -19.61 4.26 2.55
CA ILE A 35 -20.31 5.56 2.50
C ILE A 35 -20.61 5.97 1.06
N SER A 36 -19.63 5.92 0.14
CA SER A 36 -19.82 6.34 -1.26
C SER A 36 -20.78 5.47 -2.06
N THR A 37 -21.04 4.25 -1.60
CA THR A 37 -21.93 3.28 -2.26
C THR A 37 -23.24 3.08 -1.51
N GLU A 38 -23.51 3.90 -0.47
CA GLU A 38 -24.69 3.80 0.38
C GLU A 38 -24.92 2.40 0.97
N ASN A 39 -23.85 1.62 1.10
CA ASN A 39 -23.94 0.24 1.55
C ASN A 39 -24.17 0.20 3.07
N GLN A 40 -25.16 -0.56 3.52
CA GLN A 40 -25.51 -0.66 4.94
C GLN A 40 -24.87 -1.87 5.65
N ASN A 41 -24.20 -2.76 4.93
CA ASN A 41 -23.61 -3.97 5.49
C ASN A 41 -22.63 -3.66 6.63
N ILE A 42 -22.66 -4.50 7.66
CA ILE A 42 -21.71 -4.44 8.76
C ILE A 42 -20.34 -4.90 8.23
N ILE A 43 -19.32 -4.08 8.44
CA ILE A 43 -17.93 -4.43 8.15
C ILE A 43 -17.44 -5.24 9.34
N ASN A 44 -17.00 -6.48 9.10
CA ASN A 44 -16.42 -7.32 10.13
C ASN A 44 -14.90 -7.41 9.97
N ARG A 45 -14.24 -8.02 10.97
CA ARG A 45 -12.78 -8.18 10.98
C ARG A 45 -12.23 -8.90 9.75
N LYS A 46 -12.93 -9.91 9.25
CA LYS A 46 -12.50 -10.68 8.07
C LYS A 46 -12.50 -9.82 6.81
N ASP A 47 -13.45 -8.88 6.69
CA ASP A 47 -13.47 -7.93 5.57
C ASP A 47 -12.23 -7.03 5.60
N ILE A 48 -11.84 -6.57 6.79
CA ILE A 48 -10.62 -5.77 6.99
C ILE A 48 -9.39 -6.60 6.64
N GLU A 49 -9.30 -7.86 7.09
CA GLU A 49 -8.18 -8.77 6.77
C GLU A 49 -8.04 -8.99 5.24
N ILE A 50 -9.15 -9.17 4.54
CA ILE A 50 -9.16 -9.31 3.06
C ILE A 50 -8.71 -8.02 2.39
N ALA A 51 -9.19 -6.86 2.85
CA ALA A 51 -8.79 -5.57 2.30
C ALA A 51 -7.32 -5.24 2.60
N THR A 52 -6.81 -5.63 3.75
CA THR A 52 -5.38 -5.48 4.06
C THR A 52 -4.53 -6.32 3.14
N GLU A 53 -4.92 -7.57 2.89
CA GLU A 53 -4.22 -8.41 1.91
C GLU A 53 -4.23 -7.80 0.49
N TYR A 54 -5.27 -7.06 0.12
CA TYR A 54 -5.28 -6.28 -1.12
C TYR A 54 -4.20 -5.19 -1.12
N ILE A 55 -4.10 -4.39 -0.06
CA ILE A 55 -3.05 -3.36 0.08
C ILE A 55 -1.65 -4.00 0.01
N LEU A 56 -1.40 -5.10 0.73
CA LEU A 56 -0.09 -5.76 0.74
C LEU A 56 0.36 -6.20 -0.67
N ARG A 57 -0.60 -6.55 -1.54
CA ARG A 57 -0.33 -6.92 -2.95
C ARG A 57 -0.02 -5.74 -3.86
N GLU A 58 -0.41 -4.53 -3.50
CA GLU A 58 -0.05 -3.31 -4.24
C GLU A 58 1.38 -2.86 -3.95
N LEU A 59 1.87 -3.08 -2.72
CA LEU A 59 3.17 -2.58 -2.27
C LEU A 59 4.38 -2.99 -3.13
N PRO A 60 4.47 -4.20 -3.74
CA PRO A 60 5.55 -4.52 -4.68
C PRO A 60 5.67 -3.50 -5.82
N PHE A 61 4.55 -2.96 -6.30
CA PHE A 61 4.52 -1.95 -7.35
C PHE A 61 4.88 -0.55 -6.85
N LEU A 62 4.88 -0.31 -5.53
CA LEU A 62 5.42 0.91 -4.91
C LEU A 62 6.92 0.83 -4.64
N ILE A 63 7.41 -0.38 -4.38
CA ILE A 63 8.80 -0.65 -4.03
C ILE A 63 9.67 -0.75 -5.28
N ALA A 64 9.31 -1.60 -6.24
CA ALA A 64 10.16 -1.88 -7.39
C ALA A 64 9.39 -2.04 -8.71
N PRO A 65 8.56 -1.06 -9.12
CA PRO A 65 7.80 -1.12 -10.36
C PRO A 65 8.67 -1.33 -11.60
N SER A 66 9.86 -0.70 -11.70
CA SER A 66 10.76 -0.89 -12.85
C SER A 66 11.21 -2.35 -12.99
N VAL A 67 11.53 -3.00 -11.87
CA VAL A 67 11.89 -4.43 -11.82
C VAL A 67 10.69 -5.31 -12.21
N LEU A 68 9.50 -4.99 -11.72
CA LEU A 68 8.28 -5.75 -12.04
C LEU A 68 7.86 -5.62 -13.50
N LEU A 69 8.11 -4.45 -14.11
CA LEU A 69 7.82 -4.17 -15.52
C LEU A 69 8.98 -4.57 -16.45
N ALA A 70 10.10 -5.06 -15.91
CA ALA A 70 11.32 -5.40 -16.64
C ALA A 70 11.79 -4.24 -17.54
N THR A 71 11.90 -3.04 -16.97
CA THR A 71 12.38 -1.84 -17.67
C THR A 71 13.56 -1.19 -16.94
N ASP A 72 14.50 -0.66 -17.72
CA ASP A 72 15.61 0.16 -17.22
C ASP A 72 15.22 1.64 -17.04
N SER A 73 13.95 1.98 -17.34
CA SER A 73 13.44 3.35 -17.19
C SER A 73 13.10 3.66 -15.73
N ASN A 74 13.23 4.94 -15.38
CA ASN A 74 12.62 5.46 -14.16
C ASN A 74 11.09 5.32 -14.23
N VAL A 75 10.49 4.78 -13.17
CA VAL A 75 9.04 4.64 -13.08
C VAL A 75 8.50 5.58 -12.01
N HIS A 76 7.61 6.46 -12.45
CA HIS A 76 6.91 7.40 -11.59
C HIS A 76 5.52 6.88 -11.27
N ILE A 77 5.22 6.74 -9.99
CA ILE A 77 3.89 6.35 -9.52
C ILE A 77 3.14 7.63 -9.20
N SER A 78 2.14 7.96 -10.02
CA SER A 78 1.28 9.11 -9.73
C SER A 78 0.11 8.66 -8.86
N TYR A 79 -0.05 9.29 -7.70
CA TYR A 79 -1.20 9.04 -6.82
C TYR A 79 -1.88 10.36 -6.45
N TYR A 80 -3.20 10.32 -6.25
CA TYR A 80 -4.04 11.52 -6.16
C TYR A 80 -4.10 12.12 -4.75
N CYS A 81 -3.56 11.43 -3.74
CA CYS A 81 -3.54 11.87 -2.36
C CYS A 81 -2.31 11.31 -1.63
N THR A 82 -2.02 11.82 -0.43
CA THR A 82 -1.05 11.20 0.48
C THR A 82 -1.54 9.83 0.92
N TRP A 83 -0.65 8.84 0.95
CA TRP A 83 -0.96 7.50 1.42
C TRP A 83 0.01 7.08 2.55
N PRO A 84 -0.45 7.02 3.81
CA PRO A 84 0.42 6.74 4.95
C PRO A 84 1.25 5.46 4.84
N VAL A 85 0.73 4.40 4.20
CA VAL A 85 1.48 3.15 3.97
C VAL A 85 2.66 3.39 3.01
N ALA A 86 2.46 4.20 1.96
CA ALA A 86 3.52 4.58 1.05
C ALA A 86 4.56 5.47 1.74
N ASP A 87 4.13 6.43 2.56
CA ASP A 87 5.06 7.28 3.31
C ASP A 87 5.93 6.45 4.27
N TYR A 88 5.31 5.48 4.97
CA TYR A 88 6.01 4.57 5.88
C TYR A 88 7.04 3.68 5.16
N LEU A 89 6.71 3.22 3.94
CA LEU A 89 7.64 2.48 3.08
C LEU A 89 8.89 3.29 2.72
N TYR A 90 8.75 4.59 2.50
CA TYR A 90 9.84 5.48 2.08
C TYR A 90 10.69 6.01 3.25
N GLN A 91 10.37 5.63 4.50
CA GLN A 91 11.12 5.98 5.70
C GLN A 91 12.15 4.91 6.12
N ASP A 92 12.41 3.90 5.28
CA ASP A 92 13.32 2.77 5.56
C ASP A 92 12.96 1.97 6.83
N ASN A 93 11.67 1.94 7.19
CA ASN A 93 11.17 1.20 8.36
C ASN A 93 10.93 -0.30 8.08
N LEU A 94 11.07 -0.76 6.82
CA LEU A 94 10.80 -2.12 6.39
C LEU A 94 12.07 -2.83 5.88
N SER A 95 11.98 -4.15 5.67
CA SER A 95 13.10 -4.94 5.13
C SER A 95 13.40 -4.65 3.65
N LEU A 96 12.46 -3.98 2.97
CA LEU A 96 12.59 -3.54 1.58
C LEU A 96 12.43 -2.02 1.50
N SER A 97 13.44 -1.37 0.94
CA SER A 97 13.37 0.05 0.58
C SER A 97 12.92 0.20 -0.88
N PRO A 98 12.24 1.30 -1.23
CA PRO A 98 11.94 1.63 -2.62
C PRO A 98 13.21 1.65 -3.48
N HIS A 99 13.11 1.07 -4.68
CA HIS A 99 14.21 1.03 -5.62
C HIS A 99 14.57 2.46 -6.05
N SER A 100 15.86 2.75 -6.22
CA SER A 100 16.40 4.06 -6.63
C SER A 100 15.80 4.67 -7.90
N TYR A 101 15.19 3.86 -8.77
CA TYR A 101 14.54 4.29 -10.02
C TYR A 101 13.02 4.48 -9.86
N THR A 102 12.53 4.45 -8.62
CA THR A 102 11.12 4.61 -8.28
C THR A 102 10.91 5.93 -7.55
N LYS A 103 9.92 6.69 -7.99
CA LYS A 103 9.49 7.90 -7.29
C LYS A 103 7.97 7.96 -7.26
N ILE A 104 7.41 8.09 -6.06
CA ILE A 104 6.00 8.46 -5.89
C ILE A 104 5.88 9.97 -6.13
N VAL A 105 4.96 10.33 -7.01
CA VAL A 105 4.58 11.71 -7.31
C VAL A 105 3.15 11.88 -6.84
N ILE A 106 2.97 12.55 -5.71
CA ILE A 106 1.64 12.90 -5.22
C ILE A 106 1.16 14.10 -6.04
N LYS A 107 0.08 13.90 -6.79
CA LYS A 107 -0.63 14.96 -7.50
C LYS A 107 -1.91 15.22 -6.74
N ASP A 108 -1.86 16.14 -5.79
CA ASP A 108 -3.10 16.68 -5.23
C ASP A 108 -3.89 17.28 -6.39
N HIS A 109 -5.05 16.70 -6.67
CA HIS A 109 -6.06 17.42 -7.43
C HIS A 109 -6.58 18.52 -6.50
N VAL A 110 -5.92 19.67 -6.52
CA VAL A 110 -6.49 20.90 -5.97
C VAL A 110 -7.76 21.16 -6.79
N ALA A 111 -8.90 20.90 -6.16
CA ALA A 111 -10.22 21.23 -6.68
C ALA A 111 -10.43 22.75 -6.65
#